data_AF-A0A7Y7NYT0-F1
#
_entry.id   AF-A0A7Y7NYT0-F1
#
_cell.length_a   1.000
_cell.length_b   1.000
_cell.length_c   1.000
_cell.angle_alpha   90.00
_cell.angle_beta   90.00
_cell.angle_gamma   90.00
#
_symmetry.space_group_name_H-M   'P 1'
#
loop_
_entity.id
_entity.type
_entity.pdbx_description
1 polymer ?
#
loop_
_entity_poly.entity_id
_entity_poly.type
_entity_poly.pdbx_seq_one_letter_code
_entity_poly.pdbx_strand_id
1 'polypeptide(L)'
;MQEKLSKNAIVSIIDRLRVYYEVDTDTSLASCLGVRQNTISSWRSRGAIDFDLIIAKCDNINLNWLIFEEGPVYRRDINPNIPSNQSDGLNSMFLKQTISEKEEKIESLNREIGKLQNQIELLKDSNPKLEFHEAAEGKLAYVQPKGKKKTAK
;
A
#
# COMPACT_ATOMS: atom_id res chain seq x y z
N MET A 1 -40.05 -0.47 5.38
CA MET A 1 -39.73 -1.84 4.92
C MET A 1 -38.27 -1.81 4.49
N GLN A 2 -37.34 -2.28 5.33
CA GLN A 2 -35.92 -2.31 4.95
C GLN A 2 -35.70 -3.52 4.05
N GLU A 3 -35.27 -3.28 2.82
CA GLU A 3 -34.90 -4.31 1.85
C GLU A 3 -33.66 -5.03 2.40
N LYS A 4 -33.85 -6.26 2.91
CA LYS A 4 -32.74 -7.05 3.46
C LYS A 4 -31.83 -7.45 2.32
N LEU A 5 -30.60 -6.93 2.29
CA LEU A 5 -29.55 -7.48 1.45
C LEU A 5 -29.41 -8.98 1.73
N SER A 6 -29.30 -9.78 0.67
CA SER A 6 -29.07 -11.22 0.81
C SER A 6 -27.80 -11.47 1.61
N LYS A 7 -27.75 -12.57 2.38
CA LYS A 7 -26.57 -12.95 3.18
C LYS A 7 -25.29 -12.97 2.34
N ASN A 8 -25.39 -13.42 1.08
CA ASN A 8 -24.26 -13.44 0.16
C ASN A 8 -23.73 -12.04 -0.17
N ALA A 9 -24.61 -11.05 -0.29
CA ALA A 9 -24.19 -9.66 -0.54
C ALA A 9 -23.39 -9.10 0.64
N ILE A 10 -23.78 -9.43 1.88
CA ILE A 10 -23.01 -9.04 3.08
C ILE A 10 -21.63 -9.70 3.10
N VAL A 11 -21.53 -10.97 2.70
CA VAL A 11 -20.23 -11.65 2.57
C VAL A 11 -19.35 -10.90 1.55
N SER A 12 -19.88 -10.59 0.36
CA SER A 12 -19.14 -9.84 -0.67
C SER A 12 -18.74 -8.42 -0.22
N ILE A 13 -19.58 -7.74 0.56
CA ILE A 13 -19.24 -6.43 1.15
C ILE A 13 -18.06 -6.56 2.11
N ILE A 14 -18.08 -7.57 3.00
CA ILE A 14 -17.00 -7.80 3.96
C ILE A 14 -15.69 -8.17 3.25
N ASP A 15 -15.76 -8.98 2.19
CA ASP A 15 -14.59 -9.34 1.40
C ASP A 15 -14.01 -8.11 0.67
N ARG A 16 -14.84 -7.21 0.17
CA ARG A 16 -14.39 -5.93 -0.38
C ARG A 16 -13.76 -5.01 0.67
N LEU A 17 -14.28 -4.99 1.90
CA LEU A 17 -13.64 -4.26 3.00
C LEU A 17 -12.26 -4.83 3.32
N ARG A 18 -12.09 -6.16 3.27
CA ARG A 18 -10.78 -6.79 3.44
C ARG A 18 -9.78 -6.35 2.37
N VAL A 19 -10.22 -6.30 1.11
CA VAL A 19 -9.39 -5.80 0.00
C VAL A 19 -9.04 -4.33 0.20
N TYR A 20 -10.00 -3.49 0.58
CA TYR A 20 -9.76 -2.06 0.83
C TYR A 20 -8.75 -1.80 1.94
N TYR A 21 -8.78 -2.60 3.01
CA TYR A 21 -7.85 -2.51 4.13
C TYR A 21 -6.56 -3.33 3.94
N GLU A 22 -6.43 -4.07 2.83
CA GLU A 22 -5.29 -4.96 2.55
C GLU A 22 -5.05 -6.01 3.66
N VAL A 23 -6.13 -6.64 4.12
CA VAL A 23 -6.09 -7.64 5.20
C VAL A 23 -6.74 -8.96 4.81
N ASP A 24 -6.14 -10.07 5.24
CA ASP A 24 -6.64 -11.41 4.88
C ASP A 24 -7.57 -12.03 5.94
N THR A 25 -7.60 -11.47 7.16
CA THR A 25 -8.31 -12.07 8.29
C THR A 25 -9.40 -11.17 8.87
N ASP A 26 -10.44 -11.79 9.43
CA ASP A 26 -11.49 -11.06 10.17
C ASP A 26 -10.96 -10.35 11.39
N THR A 27 -9.92 -10.89 12.04
CA THR A 27 -9.31 -10.28 13.22
C THR A 27 -8.64 -8.97 12.83
N SER A 28 -7.89 -8.97 11.74
CA SER A 28 -7.26 -7.75 11.20
C SER A 28 -8.31 -6.74 10.76
N LEU A 29 -9.33 -7.16 10.02
CA LEU A 29 -10.43 -6.28 9.61
C LEU A 29 -11.17 -5.67 10.81
N ALA A 30 -11.47 -6.48 11.83
CA ALA A 30 -12.11 -6.00 13.05
C ALA A 30 -11.25 -4.96 13.77
N SER A 31 -9.93 -5.15 13.77
CA SER A 31 -8.97 -4.20 14.33
C SER A 31 -8.95 -2.88 13.57
N CYS A 32 -8.97 -2.91 12.23
CA CYS A 32 -9.07 -1.73 11.38
C CYS A 32 -10.38 -0.94 11.63
N LEU A 33 -11.50 -1.65 11.81
CA LEU A 33 -12.80 -1.04 12.06
C LEU A 33 -13.02 -0.64 13.54
N GLY A 34 -12.15 -1.08 14.45
CA GLY A 34 -12.27 -0.84 15.89
C GLY A 34 -13.40 -1.63 16.55
N VAL A 35 -13.76 -2.80 16.01
CA VAL A 35 -14.78 -3.70 16.57
C VAL A 35 -14.15 -5.01 17.06
N ARG A 36 -14.93 -5.80 17.78
CA ARG A 36 -14.52 -7.15 18.17
C ARG A 36 -14.64 -8.10 16.98
N GLN A 37 -13.77 -9.10 16.89
CA GLN A 37 -13.79 -10.11 15.81
C GLN A 37 -15.16 -10.79 15.66
N ASN A 38 -15.82 -11.10 16.78
CA ASN A 38 -17.14 -11.72 16.81
C ASN A 38 -18.24 -10.86 16.14
N THR A 39 -18.04 -9.54 16.07
CA THR A 39 -18.93 -8.62 15.35
C THR A 39 -18.94 -8.93 13.85
N ILE A 40 -17.77 -9.13 13.24
CA ILE A 40 -17.64 -9.47 11.81
C ILE A 40 -18.30 -10.84 11.52
N SER A 41 -18.05 -11.83 12.37
CA SER A 41 -18.69 -13.15 12.25
C SER A 41 -20.21 -13.04 12.38
N SER A 42 -20.71 -12.19 13.29
CA SER A 42 -22.13 -11.94 13.47
C SER A 42 -22.77 -11.23 12.27
N TRP A 43 -22.04 -10.35 11.58
CA TRP A 43 -22.56 -9.69 10.39
C TRP A 43 -22.85 -10.70 9.27
N ARG A 44 -21.94 -11.65 9.04
CA ARG A 44 -22.15 -12.73 8.05
C ARG A 44 -23.34 -13.62 8.41
N SER A 45 -23.43 -14.06 9.67
CA SER A 45 -24.49 -15.00 10.08
C SER A 45 -25.89 -14.37 10.03
N ARG A 46 -25.99 -13.11 10.46
CA ARG A 46 -27.24 -12.34 10.47
C ARG A 46 -27.61 -11.80 9.08
N GLY A 47 -26.64 -11.65 8.18
CA GLY A 47 -26.86 -10.98 6.90
C GLY A 47 -27.18 -9.50 7.09
N ALA A 48 -26.48 -8.83 8.00
CA ALA A 48 -26.62 -7.39 8.23
C ALA A 48 -25.28 -6.80 8.67
N ILE A 49 -24.96 -5.61 8.16
CA ILE A 49 -23.76 -4.85 8.49
C ILE A 49 -24.17 -3.48 9.04
N ASP A 50 -23.34 -2.93 9.93
CA ASP A 50 -23.53 -1.58 10.46
C ASP A 50 -22.92 -0.57 9.48
N PHE A 51 -23.76 -0.07 8.56
CA PHE A 51 -23.31 0.89 7.55
C PHE A 51 -22.89 2.23 8.14
N ASP A 52 -23.50 2.67 9.25
CA ASP A 52 -23.14 3.91 9.92
C ASP A 52 -21.70 3.83 10.45
N LEU A 53 -21.33 2.69 11.04
CA LEU A 53 -19.96 2.41 11.43
C LEU A 53 -18.99 2.43 10.23
N ILE A 54 -19.36 1.78 9.11
CA ILE A 54 -18.50 1.76 7.92
C ILE A 54 -18.31 3.17 7.37
N ILE A 55 -19.38 3.96 7.27
CA ILE A 55 -19.32 5.34 6.78
C ILE A 55 -18.43 6.20 7.70
N ALA A 56 -18.53 6.02 9.01
CA ALA A 56 -17.73 6.77 9.99
C ALA A 56 -16.26 6.34 10.07
N LYS A 57 -15.91 5.13 9.61
CA LYS A 57 -14.52 4.61 9.62
C LYS A 57 -13.83 4.68 8.27
N CYS A 58 -14.59 4.75 7.18
CA CYS A 58 -14.11 4.71 5.81
C CYS A 58 -14.46 6.02 5.09
N ASP A 59 -13.82 7.13 5.44
CA ASP A 59 -14.14 8.45 4.89
C ASP A 59 -13.96 8.54 3.36
N ASN A 60 -13.02 7.76 2.82
CA ASN A 60 -12.60 7.84 1.42
C ASN A 60 -13.09 6.67 0.55
N ILE A 61 -13.94 5.77 1.06
CA ILE A 61 -14.46 4.66 0.25
C ILE A 61 -15.71 5.10 -0.53
N ASN A 62 -15.82 4.63 -1.77
CA ASN A 62 -17.05 4.77 -2.55
C ASN A 62 -18.04 3.67 -2.14
N LEU A 63 -19.18 4.06 -1.57
CA LEU A 63 -20.21 3.12 -1.14
C LEU A 63 -20.85 2.36 -2.32
N ASN A 64 -20.93 2.97 -3.50
CA ASN A 64 -21.47 2.29 -4.69
C ASN A 64 -20.53 1.18 -5.13
N TRP A 65 -19.21 1.41 -5.07
CA TRP A 65 -18.24 0.36 -5.32
C TRP A 65 -18.32 -0.73 -4.24
N LEU A 66 -18.50 -0.34 -2.98
CA LEU A 66 -18.57 -1.27 -1.85
C LEU A 66 -19.85 -2.12 -1.84
N ILE A 67 -20.97 -1.63 -2.35
CA ILE A 67 -22.26 -2.33 -2.28
C ILE A 67 -22.59 -2.98 -3.64
N PHE A 68 -22.51 -2.20 -4.73
CA PHE A 68 -22.96 -2.60 -6.06
C PHE A 68 -21.81 -3.01 -7.00
N GLU A 69 -20.55 -2.90 -6.58
CA GLU A 69 -19.36 -3.14 -7.43
C GLU A 69 -19.23 -2.11 -8.56
N GLU A 70 -19.88 -0.95 -8.42
CA GLU A 70 -19.92 0.08 -9.45
C GLU A 70 -19.03 1.29 -9.11
N GLY A 71 -18.24 1.71 -10.10
CA GLY A 71 -17.43 2.92 -10.02
C GLY A 71 -16.05 2.73 -9.37
N PRO A 72 -15.32 3.83 -9.10
CA PRO A 72 -13.97 3.77 -8.53
C PRO A 72 -14.01 3.35 -7.06
N VAL A 73 -12.95 2.68 -6.58
CA VAL A 73 -12.80 2.23 -5.18
C VAL A 73 -12.85 3.42 -4.20
N TYR A 74 -12.11 4.46 -4.53
CA TYR A 74 -12.01 5.67 -3.72
C TYR A 74 -13.04 6.69 -4.16
N ARG A 75 -13.66 7.34 -3.17
CA ARG A 75 -14.49 8.52 -3.40
C ARG A 75 -13.56 9.61 -3.93
N ARG A 76 -13.81 10.08 -5.15
CA ARG A 76 -13.28 11.38 -5.57
C ARG A 76 -14.04 12.40 -4.74
N ASP A 77 -13.33 13.24 -4.00
CA ASP A 77 -13.84 14.38 -3.25
C ASP A 77 -14.46 15.39 -4.23
N ILE A 78 -15.63 15.03 -4.77
CA ILE A 78 -16.47 15.92 -5.56
C ILE A 78 -17.24 16.73 -4.53
N ASN A 79 -16.79 17.95 -4.29
CA ASN A 79 -17.58 18.96 -3.62
C ASN A 79 -18.92 19.08 -4.37
N PRO A 80 -20.07 18.73 -3.75
CA PRO A 80 -21.36 18.67 -4.44
C PRO A 80 -21.89 20.05 -4.89
N ASN A 81 -21.18 21.15 -4.58
CA ASN A 81 -21.55 22.51 -4.93
C ASN A 81 -20.72 23.12 -6.09
N ILE A 82 -19.81 22.36 -6.72
CA ILE A 82 -19.03 22.90 -7.85
C ILE A 82 -19.68 22.45 -9.17
N PRO A 83 -20.29 23.36 -9.95
CA PRO A 83 -20.73 23.03 -11.30
C PRO A 83 -19.52 22.56 -12.11
N SER A 84 -19.67 21.41 -12.75
CA SER A 84 -18.66 20.57 -13.42
C SER A 84 -17.93 21.21 -14.61
N ASN A 85 -17.88 22.54 -14.72
CA ASN A 85 -17.22 23.28 -15.79
C ASN A 85 -16.12 24.25 -15.30
N GLN A 86 -15.80 24.32 -14.01
CA GLN A 86 -14.74 25.21 -13.50
C GLN A 86 -13.68 24.55 -12.60
N SER A 87 -13.91 23.34 -12.08
CA SER A 87 -12.94 22.63 -11.21
C SER A 87 -11.72 22.09 -11.93
N ASP A 88 -11.80 21.90 -13.25
CA ASP A 88 -10.81 21.13 -13.99
C ASP A 88 -9.52 21.92 -14.25
N GLY A 89 -9.58 23.25 -14.29
CA GLY A 89 -8.41 24.11 -14.52
C GLY A 89 -7.49 24.23 -13.30
N LEU A 90 -8.06 24.51 -12.12
CA LEU A 90 -7.29 24.76 -10.90
C LEU A 90 -6.73 23.46 -10.29
N ASN A 91 -7.52 22.39 -10.25
CA ASN A 91 -7.04 21.07 -9.81
C ASN A 91 -5.95 20.53 -10.74
N SER A 92 -6.05 20.80 -12.05
CA SER A 92 -5.02 20.43 -13.02
C SER A 92 -3.71 21.19 -12.80
N MET A 93 -3.76 22.47 -12.40
CA MET A 93 -2.54 23.26 -12.17
C MET A 93 -1.78 22.82 -10.92
N PHE A 94 -2.46 22.62 -9.78
CA PHE A 94 -1.84 22.09 -8.57
C PHE A 94 -1.30 20.67 -8.75
N LEU A 95 -2.03 19.83 -9.47
CA LEU A 95 -1.61 18.47 -9.76
C LEU A 95 -0.40 18.45 -10.70
N LYS A 96 -0.38 19.29 -11.75
CA LYS A 96 0.79 19.45 -12.64
C LYS A 96 2.02 19.94 -11.88
N GLN A 97 1.86 20.92 -10.99
CA GLN A 97 2.96 21.40 -10.15
C GLN A 97 3.50 20.30 -9.25
N THR A 98 2.61 19.57 -8.57
CA THR A 98 3.00 18.44 -7.70
C THR A 98 3.70 17.35 -8.51
N ILE A 99 3.22 17.02 -9.71
CA ILE A 99 3.86 16.03 -10.59
C ILE A 99 5.27 16.49 -10.96
N SER A 100 5.44 17.74 -11.39
CA SER A 100 6.74 18.30 -11.77
C SER A 100 7.75 18.22 -10.61
N GLU A 101 7.35 18.61 -9.40
CA GLU A 101 8.21 18.54 -8.21
C GLU A 101 8.62 17.08 -7.89
N LYS A 102 7.70 16.12 -8.11
CA LYS A 102 8.00 14.70 -7.91
C LYS A 102 8.91 14.14 -9.01
N GLU A 103 8.73 14.54 -10.26
CA GLU A 103 9.60 14.16 -11.39
C GLU A 103 11.04 14.64 -11.16
N GLU A 104 11.23 15.88 -10.73
CA GLU A 104 12.55 16.41 -10.37
C GLU A 104 13.21 15.60 -9.25
N LYS A 105 12.42 15.23 -8.21
CA LYS A 105 12.94 14.43 -7.11
C LYS A 105 13.31 13.02 -7.57
N ILE A 106 12.52 12.40 -8.43
CA ILE A 106 12.82 11.10 -9.03
C ILE A 106 14.13 11.16 -9.80
N GLU A 107 14.33 12.18 -10.63
CA GLU A 107 15.58 12.33 -11.36
C GLU A 107 16.79 12.52 -10.43
N SER A 108 16.65 13.34 -9.38
CA SER A 108 17.72 13.53 -8.39
C SER A 108 18.10 12.23 -7.72
N LEU A 109 17.13 11.43 -7.31
CA LEU A 109 17.37 10.13 -6.66
C LEU A 109 18.02 9.15 -7.64
N ASN A 110 17.56 9.09 -8.89
CA ASN A 110 18.16 8.25 -9.92
C ASN A 110 19.63 8.63 -10.19
N ARG A 111 19.95 9.93 -10.21
CA ARG A 111 21.34 10.42 -10.32
C ARG A 111 22.20 9.96 -9.14
N GLU A 112 21.66 9.98 -7.92
CA GLU A 112 22.37 9.54 -6.72
C GLU A 112 22.58 8.03 -6.70
N ILE A 113 21.56 7.25 -7.07
CA ILE A 113 21.66 5.80 -7.25
C ILE A 113 22.79 5.46 -8.23
N GLY A 114 22.87 6.15 -9.38
CA GLY A 114 23.94 5.95 -10.34
C GLY A 114 25.33 6.26 -9.78
N LYS A 115 25.49 7.33 -8.99
CA LYS A 115 26.76 7.65 -8.33
C LYS A 115 27.18 6.57 -7.33
N LEU A 116 26.24 6.09 -6.51
CA LEU A 116 26.48 5.04 -5.54
C LEU A 116 26.83 3.72 -6.23
N GLN A 117 26.13 3.38 -7.31
CA GLN A 117 26.42 2.20 -8.13
C GLN A 117 27.84 2.25 -8.71
N ASN A 118 28.26 3.38 -9.28
CA ASN A 118 29.62 3.56 -9.80
C ASN A 118 30.68 3.48 -8.69
N GLN A 119 30.42 4.04 -7.51
CA GLN A 119 31.32 3.92 -6.36
C GLN A 119 31.46 2.46 -5.91
N ILE A 120 30.35 1.72 -5.89
CA ILE A 120 30.35 0.29 -5.58
C ILE A 120 31.15 -0.49 -6.63
N GLU A 121 31.01 -0.18 -7.92
CA GLU A 121 31.77 -0.81 -9.01
C GLU A 121 33.29 -0.58 -8.86
N LEU A 122 33.71 0.66 -8.65
CA LEU A 122 35.13 1.00 -8.43
C LEU A 122 35.72 0.33 -7.18
N LEU A 123 34.93 0.19 -6.11
CA LEU A 123 35.34 -0.49 -4.89
C LEU A 123 35.44 -2.01 -5.08
N LYS A 124 34.58 -2.62 -5.90
CA LYS A 124 34.68 -4.03 -6.28
C LYS A 124 35.97 -4.30 -7.07
N ASP A 125 36.29 -3.44 -8.04
CA ASP A 125 37.51 -3.56 -8.85
C ASP A 125 38.79 -3.37 -8.03
N SER A 126 38.77 -2.46 -7.07
CA SER A 126 39.92 -2.17 -6.20
C SER A 126 40.15 -3.23 -5.12
N ASN A 127 39.18 -4.12 -4.87
CA ASN A 127 39.31 -5.19 -3.90
C ASN A 127 38.60 -6.46 -4.38
N PRO A 128 39.25 -7.29 -5.23
CA PRO A 128 38.66 -8.48 -5.86
C PRO A 128 38.28 -9.60 -4.88
N LYS A 129 38.41 -9.38 -3.57
CA LYS A 129 37.90 -10.27 -2.51
C LYS A 129 36.51 -9.88 -1.99
N LEU A 130 35.93 -8.75 -2.42
CA LEU A 130 34.54 -8.39 -2.16
C LEU A 130 33.61 -8.95 -3.24
N GLU A 131 33.50 -10.28 -3.33
CA GLU A 131 32.33 -10.90 -3.97
C GLU A 131 31.20 -10.96 -2.94
N PHE A 132 30.23 -10.06 -3.07
CA PHE A 132 28.95 -10.20 -2.38
C PHE A 132 28.10 -11.21 -3.15
N HIS A 133 28.21 -12.49 -2.79
CA HIS A 133 27.22 -13.47 -3.21
C HIS A 133 25.93 -13.24 -2.42
N GLU A 134 24.81 -13.18 -3.14
CA GLU A 134 23.48 -13.22 -2.56
C GLU A 134 23.30 -14.58 -1.86
N ALA A 135 23.58 -14.62 -0.56
CA ALA A 135 23.22 -15.75 0.26
C ALA A 135 21.68 -15.81 0.28
N ALA A 136 21.12 -16.99 -0.01
CA ALA A 136 19.69 -17.26 -0.16
C ALA A 136 18.80 -16.94 1.07
N GLU A 137 19.31 -16.23 2.07
CA GLU A 137 18.64 -15.93 3.35
C GLU A 137 18.83 -14.49 3.83
N GLY A 138 19.17 -13.53 2.96
CA GLY A 138 19.10 -12.10 3.28
C GLY A 138 20.02 -11.63 4.42
N LYS A 139 21.12 -12.34 4.69
CA LYS A 139 22.14 -11.93 5.67
C LYS A 139 23.48 -11.67 4.98
N LEU A 140 23.92 -10.41 5.02
CA LEU A 140 25.28 -9.99 4.65
C LEU A 140 26.28 -10.56 5.69
N ALA A 141 27.01 -11.61 5.32
CA ALA A 141 28.08 -12.15 6.16
C ALA A 141 29.46 -11.71 5.64
N TYR A 142 30.21 -10.98 6.46
CA TYR A 142 31.61 -10.63 6.21
C TYR A 142 32.51 -11.86 6.44
N VAL A 143 33.26 -12.30 5.43
CA VAL A 143 34.27 -13.38 5.56
C VAL A 143 35.66 -12.76 5.61
N GLN A 144 36.37 -12.96 6.74
CA GLN A 144 37.71 -12.43 6.93
C GLN A 144 38.74 -13.06 5.97
N PRO A 145 39.74 -12.30 5.47
CA PRO A 145 40.79 -12.86 4.63
C PRO A 145 41.69 -13.82 5.44
N LYS A 146 41.86 -15.06 4.94
CA LYS A 146 42.80 -16.03 5.51
C LYS A 146 44.23 -15.45 5.49
N GLY A 147 44.74 -15.10 6.65
CA GLY A 147 46.14 -14.76 6.86
C GLY A 147 47.04 -15.93 6.46
N LYS A 148 48.08 -15.66 5.68
CA LYS A 148 49.13 -16.63 5.35
C LYS A 148 49.70 -17.20 6.65
N LYS A 149 49.63 -18.53 6.83
CA LYS A 149 50.33 -19.23 7.91
C LYS A 149 51.83 -18.91 7.78
N LYS A 150 52.38 -18.15 8.72
CA LYS A 150 53.84 -18.10 8.91
C LYS A 150 54.28 -19.48 9.37
N THR A 151 54.96 -20.22 8.49
CA THR A 151 55.78 -21.37 8.88
C THR A 151 56.96 -20.83 9.68
N ALA A 152 56.99 -21.08 10.99
CA ALA A 152 58.19 -20.92 11.80
C ALA A 152 59.01 -22.21 11.67
N LYS A 153 60.29 -22.05 11.35
CA LYS A 153 61.32 -23.09 11.32
C LYS A 153 62.01 -23.13 12.67
#